data_AF-A0A9R0NWI6-F1
#
_entry.id   AF-A0A9R0NWI6-F1
#
_cell.length_a   1.000
_cell.length_b   1.000
_cell.length_c   1.000
_cell.angle_alpha   90.00
_cell.angle_beta   90.00
_cell.angle_gamma   90.00
#
_symmetry.space_group_name_H-M   'P 1'
#
loop_
_entity.id
_entity.type
_entity.pdbx_description
1 polymer ?
#
loop_
_entity_poly.entity_id
_entity_poly.type
_entity_poly.pdbx_seq_one_letter_code
_entity_poly.pdbx_strand_id
1 'polypeptide(L)'
;MYSQGGGGSMWAGEKQPTYAPELNAVGVVAGGVPADLTEVAKGLDGYLGFGFLAFAAVGLDAAYPDLRLDSFLNDTGRQQLGDAKKNACTAELLLNYSFKKISDFTTSNPLATPQWQARLAQNKLGAHPPRVPVFQYHASTDEIVNTPQAETLHRAYCAAGVREQWTTYVAEHATGILAGNADAHQWIVKRFNGETAPANC
;
A
#
# COMPACT_ATOMS: atom_id res chain seq x y z
N MET A 1 2.45 0.48 -11.49
CA MET A 1 3.29 1.13 -10.44
C MET A 1 3.64 0.10 -9.36
N TYR A 2 4.56 0.41 -8.44
CA TYR A 2 5.03 -0.52 -7.40
C TYR A 2 5.00 0.07 -5.99
N SER A 3 4.91 -0.77 -4.95
CA SER A 3 4.91 -0.41 -3.53
C SER A 3 3.74 0.54 -3.20
N GLN A 4 3.99 1.65 -2.48
CA GLN A 4 2.99 2.71 -2.25
C GLN A 4 2.31 3.19 -3.54
N GLY A 5 3.07 3.32 -4.64
CA GLY A 5 2.50 3.66 -5.95
C GLY A 5 1.60 2.56 -6.52
N GLY A 6 1.87 1.29 -6.17
CA GLY A 6 0.99 0.16 -6.46
C GLY A 6 -0.35 0.29 -5.72
N GLY A 7 -0.31 0.62 -4.43
CA GLY A 7 -1.50 0.95 -3.64
C GLY A 7 -2.32 2.09 -4.26
N GLY A 8 -1.64 3.17 -4.68
CA GLY A 8 -2.29 4.28 -5.39
C GLY A 8 -2.92 3.87 -6.73
N SER A 9 -2.26 3.00 -7.49
CA SER A 9 -2.82 2.49 -8.77
C SER A 9 -4.07 1.64 -8.55
N MET A 10 -4.08 0.80 -7.51
CA MET A 10 -5.27 0.02 -7.16
C MET A 10 -6.41 0.91 -6.68
N TRP A 11 -6.13 1.92 -5.83
CA TRP A 11 -7.13 2.91 -5.42
C TRP A 11 -7.72 3.67 -6.61
N ALA A 12 -6.89 4.07 -7.57
CA ALA A 12 -7.37 4.69 -8.80
C ALA A 12 -8.29 3.75 -9.58
N GLY A 13 -7.94 2.47 -9.67
CA GLY A 13 -8.78 1.42 -10.26
C GLY A 13 -10.15 1.28 -9.58
N GLU A 14 -10.18 1.26 -8.25
CA GLU A 14 -11.42 1.17 -7.47
C GLU A 14 -12.29 2.43 -7.59
N LYS A 15 -11.67 3.60 -7.67
CA LYS A 15 -12.38 4.89 -7.74
C LYS A 15 -12.84 5.23 -9.15
N GLN A 16 -12.14 4.80 -10.20
CA GLN A 16 -12.42 5.19 -11.58
C GLN A 16 -13.91 5.06 -11.95
N PRO A 17 -14.63 3.97 -11.64
CA PRO A 17 -16.05 3.83 -12.03
C PRO A 17 -17.00 4.89 -11.49
N THR A 18 -16.64 5.57 -10.40
CA THR A 18 -17.50 6.56 -9.73
C THR A 18 -16.92 7.97 -9.73
N TYR A 19 -15.59 8.10 -9.73
CA TYR A 19 -14.89 9.38 -9.67
C TYR A 19 -14.55 9.93 -11.06
N ALA A 20 -14.21 9.07 -12.02
CA ALA A 20 -13.81 9.46 -13.38
C ALA A 20 -14.31 8.43 -14.43
N PRO A 21 -15.64 8.18 -14.51
CA PRO A 21 -16.21 7.15 -15.38
C PRO A 21 -15.98 7.41 -16.87
N GLU A 22 -15.67 8.63 -17.27
CA GLU A 22 -15.36 9.03 -18.64
C GLU A 22 -14.00 8.53 -19.15
N LEU A 23 -13.09 8.15 -18.25
CA LEU A 23 -11.79 7.61 -18.63
C LEU A 23 -11.93 6.18 -19.15
N ASN A 24 -11.48 5.95 -20.38
CA ASN A 24 -11.41 4.61 -20.97
C ASN A 24 -10.21 3.83 -20.44
N ALA A 25 -10.26 3.41 -19.17
CA ALA A 25 -9.23 2.55 -18.59
C ALA A 25 -9.30 1.14 -19.20
N VAL A 26 -8.18 0.64 -19.72
CA VAL A 26 -8.09 -0.70 -20.33
C VAL A 26 -7.55 -1.76 -19.36
N GLY A 27 -7.13 -1.35 -18.16
CA GLY A 27 -6.66 -2.22 -17.09
C GLY A 27 -5.90 -1.47 -16.01
N VAL A 28 -5.60 -2.16 -14.91
CA VAL A 28 -4.80 -1.65 -13.78
C VAL A 28 -3.63 -2.59 -13.54
N VAL A 29 -2.43 -2.04 -13.38
CA VAL A 29 -1.23 -2.82 -13.02
C VAL A 29 -0.57 -2.27 -11.77
N ALA A 30 -0.43 -3.13 -10.76
CA ALA A 30 0.17 -2.75 -9.49
C ALA A 30 1.00 -3.89 -8.87
N GLY A 31 2.21 -3.56 -8.43
CA GLY A 31 3.08 -4.50 -7.72
C GLY A 31 3.33 -4.08 -6.28
N GLY A 32 3.64 -5.03 -5.39
CA GLY A 32 4.03 -4.75 -4.01
C GLY A 32 2.95 -3.97 -3.23
N VAL A 33 1.68 -4.31 -3.46
CA VAL A 33 0.53 -3.46 -3.09
C VAL A 33 0.26 -3.50 -1.58
N PRO A 34 0.31 -2.36 -0.86
CA PRO A 34 -0.16 -2.26 0.51
C PRO A 34 -1.70 -2.12 0.54
N ALA A 35 -2.42 -3.23 0.52
CA ALA A 35 -3.89 -3.28 0.46
C ALA A 35 -4.57 -3.15 1.83
N ASP A 36 -3.91 -3.60 2.90
CA ASP A 36 -4.36 -3.45 4.28
C ASP A 36 -3.26 -2.81 5.13
N LEU A 37 -3.40 -1.51 5.40
CA LEU A 37 -2.41 -0.75 6.17
C LEU A 37 -2.26 -1.23 7.62
N THR A 38 -3.28 -1.90 8.18
CA THR A 38 -3.20 -2.48 9.52
C THR A 38 -2.25 -3.68 9.53
N GLU A 39 -2.35 -4.54 8.53
CA GLU A 39 -1.45 -5.71 8.40
C GLU A 39 -0.04 -5.30 8.02
N VAL A 40 0.10 -4.31 7.11
CA VAL A 40 1.42 -3.76 6.76
C VAL A 40 2.09 -3.15 7.99
N ALA A 41 1.37 -2.37 8.80
CA ALA A 41 1.93 -1.76 10.01
C ALA A 41 2.49 -2.79 11.00
N LYS A 42 1.85 -3.95 11.16
CA LYS A 42 2.36 -5.04 12.02
C LYS A 42 3.73 -5.56 11.57
N GLY A 43 3.97 -5.63 10.25
CA GLY A 43 5.24 -6.07 9.68
C GLY A 43 6.34 -5.01 9.74
N LEU A 44 6.01 -3.76 10.07
CA LEU A 44 6.95 -2.64 10.09
C LEU A 44 7.32 -2.18 11.50
N ASP A 45 6.46 -2.40 12.50
CA ASP A 45 6.72 -2.01 13.90
C ASP A 45 7.85 -2.83 14.52
N GLY A 46 9.02 -2.22 14.74
CA GLY A 46 10.24 -2.88 15.21
C GLY A 46 11.11 -3.50 14.10
N TYR A 47 10.80 -3.24 12.83
CA TYR A 47 11.49 -3.82 11.68
C TYR A 47 12.08 -2.75 10.75
N LEU A 48 12.74 -3.20 9.68
CA LEU A 48 13.48 -2.36 8.74
C LEU A 48 12.67 -1.17 8.22
N GLY A 49 11.39 -1.38 7.88
CA GLY A 49 10.54 -0.34 7.28
C GLY A 49 9.75 0.53 8.27
N PHE A 50 10.10 0.60 9.56
CA PHE A 50 9.35 1.42 10.54
C PHE A 50 9.18 2.89 10.10
N GLY A 51 10.17 3.48 9.45
CA GLY A 51 10.07 4.84 8.92
C GLY A 51 8.86 5.05 7.99
N PHE A 52 8.51 4.05 7.19
CA PHE A 52 7.32 4.08 6.33
C PHE A 52 6.03 4.02 7.13
N LEU A 53 5.97 3.24 8.21
CA LEU A 53 4.84 3.21 9.13
C LEU A 53 4.64 4.59 9.77
N ALA A 54 5.70 5.17 10.32
CA ALA A 54 5.65 6.47 10.97
C ALA A 54 5.19 7.58 10.00
N PHE A 55 5.69 7.57 8.77
CA PHE A 55 5.30 8.55 7.76
C PHE A 55 3.91 8.31 7.17
N ALA A 56 3.45 7.05 7.11
CA ALA A 56 2.06 6.73 6.78
C ALA A 56 1.09 7.27 7.85
N ALA A 57 1.45 7.20 9.14
CA ALA A 57 0.66 7.81 10.21
C ALA A 57 0.59 9.34 10.07
N VAL A 58 1.70 9.98 9.72
CA VAL A 58 1.73 11.42 9.40
C VAL A 58 0.82 11.75 8.22
N GLY A 59 0.88 10.97 7.14
CA GLY A 59 0.04 11.16 5.95
C GLY A 59 -1.45 10.95 6.23
N LEU A 60 -1.79 9.93 7.03
CA LEU A 60 -3.16 9.68 7.46
C LEU A 60 -3.70 10.84 8.31
N ASP A 61 -2.93 11.35 9.27
CA ASP A 61 -3.35 12.49 10.10
C ASP A 61 -3.52 13.77 9.26
N ALA A 62 -2.67 13.98 8.25
CA ALA A 62 -2.83 15.08 7.31
C ALA A 62 -4.11 14.96 6.47
N ALA A 63 -4.50 13.75 6.06
CA ALA A 63 -5.72 13.50 5.29
C ALA A 63 -6.99 13.48 6.18
N TYR A 64 -6.84 13.12 7.45
CA TYR A 64 -7.91 12.98 8.44
C TYR A 64 -7.52 13.70 9.73
N PRO A 65 -7.65 15.04 9.82
CA PRO A 65 -7.20 15.83 10.97
C PRO A 65 -7.88 15.46 12.29
N ASP A 66 -9.00 14.72 12.22
CA ASP A 66 -9.65 14.18 13.40
C ASP A 66 -8.76 13.16 14.15
N LEU A 67 -7.81 12.50 13.48
CA LEU A 67 -6.91 11.51 14.07
C LEU A 67 -5.98 12.08 15.16
N ARG A 68 -5.69 13.38 15.11
CA ARG A 68 -4.89 14.14 16.08
C ARG A 68 -3.63 13.39 16.53
N LEU A 69 -2.80 12.96 15.58
CA LEU A 69 -1.58 12.18 15.85
C LEU A 69 -0.72 12.82 16.94
N ASP A 70 -0.58 14.15 16.94
CA ASP A 70 0.21 14.90 17.93
C ASP A 70 -0.19 14.63 19.39
N SER A 71 -1.47 14.28 19.64
CA SER A 71 -1.95 13.95 21.00
C SER A 71 -1.46 12.60 21.53
N PHE A 72 -0.95 11.74 20.64
CA PHE A 72 -0.35 10.45 20.99
C PHE A 72 1.17 10.52 21.11
N LEU A 73 1.81 11.55 20.57
CA LEU A 73 3.27 11.62 20.50
C LEU A 73 3.88 11.92 21.89
N ASN A 74 5.03 11.30 22.17
CA ASN A 74 5.93 11.73 23.23
C ASN A 74 6.87 12.85 22.71
N ASP A 75 7.80 13.34 23.53
CA ASP A 75 8.73 14.41 23.12
C ASP A 75 9.62 14.00 21.94
N THR A 76 10.13 12.76 21.96
CA THR A 76 10.90 12.18 20.84
C THR A 76 10.06 12.12 19.57
N GLY A 77 8.80 11.72 19.67
CA GLY A 77 7.85 11.66 18.57
C GLY A 77 7.63 13.01 17.93
N ARG A 78 7.32 14.03 18.73
CA ARG A 78 7.12 15.41 18.27
C ARG A 78 8.36 15.95 17.56
N GLN A 79 9.53 15.75 18.15
CA GLN A 79 10.78 16.23 17.56
C GLN A 79 11.11 15.50 16.26
N GLN A 80 11.23 14.17 16.30
CA GLN A 80 11.73 13.42 15.15
C GLN A 80 10.75 13.38 13.99
N LEU A 81 9.44 13.25 14.24
CA LEU A 81 8.45 13.33 13.15
C LEU A 81 8.33 14.77 12.63
N GLY A 82 8.51 15.78 13.48
CA GLY A 82 8.60 17.18 13.06
C GLY A 82 9.78 17.43 12.11
N ASP A 83 10.95 16.83 12.40
CA ASP A 83 12.14 16.91 11.56
C ASP A 83 11.99 16.08 10.27
N ALA A 84 11.42 14.88 10.36
CA ALA A 84 11.14 14.02 9.21
C ALA A 84 10.23 14.72 8.20
N LYS A 85 9.17 15.39 8.66
CA LYS A 85 8.25 16.16 7.79
C LYS A 85 8.95 17.21 6.95
N LYS A 86 10.08 17.75 7.42
CA LYS A 86 10.84 18.81 6.73
C LYS A 86 11.96 18.27 5.86
N ASN A 87 12.59 17.17 6.28
CA ASN A 87 13.92 16.79 5.80
C ASN A 87 14.02 15.33 5.32
N ALA A 88 13.00 14.50 5.48
CA ALA A 88 13.08 13.07 5.14
C ALA A 88 12.31 12.74 3.85
N CYS A 89 12.97 11.99 2.97
CA CYS A 89 12.37 11.27 1.85
C CYS A 89 12.53 9.76 2.10
N THR A 90 12.21 8.93 1.11
CA THR A 90 12.23 7.46 1.21
C THR A 90 13.54 6.90 1.80
N ALA A 91 14.70 7.42 1.38
CA ALA A 91 15.99 6.91 1.83
C ALA A 91 16.25 7.27 3.31
N GLU A 92 15.94 8.49 3.72
CA GLU A 92 16.11 8.95 5.10
C GLU A 92 15.15 8.23 6.04
N LEU A 93 13.92 7.93 5.60
CA LEU A 93 12.98 7.12 6.37
C LEU A 93 13.54 5.72 6.64
N LEU A 94 14.14 5.09 5.62
CA LEU A 94 14.76 3.78 5.77
C LEU A 94 15.99 3.87 6.68
N LEU A 95 16.94 4.77 6.41
CA LEU A 95 18.21 4.82 7.13
C LEU A 95 18.09 5.30 8.59
N ASN A 96 17.26 6.31 8.86
CA ASN A 96 17.24 6.98 10.17
C ASN A 96 16.23 6.37 11.15
N TYR A 97 15.26 5.60 10.65
CA TYR A 97 14.14 5.10 11.45
C TYR A 97 14.01 3.57 11.46
N SER A 98 14.93 2.84 10.79
CA SER A 98 14.98 1.38 10.82
C SER A 98 14.93 0.79 12.24
N PHE A 99 14.16 -0.29 12.41
CA PHE A 99 14.06 -1.10 13.63
C PHE A 99 13.51 -0.37 14.88
N LYS A 100 13.05 0.87 14.73
CA LYS A 100 12.34 1.56 15.80
C LYS A 100 10.92 1.04 15.95
N LYS A 101 10.27 1.39 17.06
CA LYS A 101 8.91 0.97 17.41
C LYS A 101 7.98 2.15 17.62
N ILE A 102 6.67 1.91 17.49
CA ILE A 102 5.62 2.90 17.78
C ILE A 102 5.77 3.43 19.22
N SER A 103 6.11 2.56 20.17
CA SER A 103 6.33 2.90 21.58
C SER A 103 7.48 3.89 21.80
N ASP A 104 8.44 3.98 20.87
CA ASP A 104 9.56 4.91 21.00
C ASP A 104 9.12 6.36 20.73
N PHE A 105 8.00 6.55 20.01
CA PHE A 105 7.52 7.87 19.53
C PHE A 105 6.20 8.29 20.19
N THR A 106 5.52 7.39 20.90
CA THR A 106 4.16 7.63 21.41
C THR A 106 4.05 7.37 22.91
N THR A 107 3.14 8.07 23.57
CA THR A 107 2.71 7.77 24.95
C THR A 107 1.64 6.69 25.01
N SER A 108 0.91 6.51 23.90
CA SER A 108 -0.06 5.43 23.70
C SER A 108 -0.17 5.12 22.20
N ASN A 109 -0.43 3.86 21.84
CA ASN A 109 -0.47 3.45 20.44
C ASN A 109 -1.73 3.97 19.73
N PRO A 110 -1.63 4.88 18.74
CA PRO A 110 -2.80 5.42 18.05
C PRO A 110 -3.56 4.35 17.26
N LEU A 111 -2.88 3.35 16.69
CA LEU A 111 -3.47 2.29 15.86
C LEU A 111 -4.43 1.37 16.64
N ALA A 112 -4.35 1.40 17.98
CA ALA A 112 -5.26 0.65 18.86
C ALA A 112 -6.58 1.39 19.13
N THR A 113 -6.71 2.66 18.71
CA THR A 113 -7.91 3.45 18.99
C THR A 113 -9.01 3.20 17.94
N PRO A 114 -10.30 3.23 18.32
CA PRO A 114 -11.41 3.05 17.37
C PRO A 114 -11.38 4.05 16.21
N GLN A 115 -10.94 5.28 16.47
CA GLN A 115 -10.90 6.33 15.47
C GLN A 115 -9.87 6.04 14.38
N TRP A 116 -8.65 5.65 14.77
CA TRP A 116 -7.62 5.24 13.82
C TRP A 116 -8.02 3.96 13.08
N GLN A 117 -8.58 2.97 13.77
CA GLN A 117 -9.08 1.75 13.15
C GLN A 117 -10.16 2.03 12.09
N ALA A 118 -11.06 2.98 12.34
CA ALA A 118 -12.07 3.38 11.37
C ALA A 118 -11.45 4.00 10.10
N ARG A 119 -10.44 4.87 10.24
CA ARG A 119 -9.74 5.45 9.07
C ARG A 119 -8.89 4.41 8.35
N LEU A 120 -8.23 3.51 9.05
CA LEU A 120 -7.49 2.41 8.42
C LEU A 120 -8.42 1.50 7.62
N ALA A 121 -9.59 1.14 8.18
CA ALA A 121 -10.61 0.37 7.49
C ALA A 121 -11.16 1.11 6.25
N GLN A 122 -11.35 2.43 6.33
CA GLN A 122 -11.74 3.27 5.20
C GLN A 122 -10.68 3.27 4.07
N ASN A 123 -9.41 3.07 4.40
CA ASN A 123 -8.29 3.04 3.46
C ASN A 123 -7.84 1.61 3.10
N LYS A 124 -8.67 0.60 3.38
CA LYS A 124 -8.47 -0.78 2.94
C LYS A 124 -9.01 -1.00 1.52
N LEU A 125 -8.18 -1.56 0.64
CA LEU A 125 -8.59 -1.96 -0.71
C LEU A 125 -9.48 -3.21 -0.69
N GLY A 126 -10.30 -3.38 -1.73
CA GLY A 126 -11.18 -4.54 -1.96
C GLY A 126 -12.67 -4.22 -1.81
N ALA A 127 -13.03 -3.05 -1.28
CA ALA A 127 -14.43 -2.68 -1.03
C ALA A 127 -15.16 -2.22 -2.31
N HIS A 128 -14.42 -1.68 -3.28
CA HIS A 128 -14.97 -1.15 -4.52
C HIS A 128 -14.20 -1.74 -5.72
N PRO A 129 -14.43 -3.01 -6.06
CA PRO A 129 -13.64 -3.73 -7.05
C PRO A 129 -13.56 -2.99 -8.40
N PRO A 130 -12.38 -2.93 -9.04
CA PRO A 130 -12.24 -2.34 -10.37
C PRO A 130 -13.15 -3.02 -11.41
N ARG A 131 -13.65 -2.24 -12.38
CA ARG A 131 -14.47 -2.76 -13.51
C ARG A 131 -13.67 -3.13 -14.75
N VAL A 132 -12.34 -3.03 -14.66
CA VAL A 132 -11.38 -3.32 -15.73
C VAL A 132 -10.47 -4.45 -15.27
N PRO A 133 -9.80 -5.17 -16.19
CA PRO A 133 -8.86 -6.20 -15.80
C PRO A 133 -7.75 -5.67 -14.89
N VAL A 134 -7.24 -6.52 -14.01
CA VAL A 134 -6.18 -6.19 -13.05
C VAL A 134 -5.00 -7.13 -13.24
N PHE A 135 -3.78 -6.60 -13.23
CA PHE A 135 -2.57 -7.38 -13.00
C PHE A 135 -1.94 -6.94 -11.68
N GLN A 136 -2.05 -7.82 -10.68
CA GLN A 136 -1.44 -7.65 -9.38
C GLN A 136 -0.23 -8.57 -9.26
N TYR A 137 0.89 -8.04 -8.79
CA TYR A 137 2.05 -8.87 -8.51
C TYR A 137 2.74 -8.54 -7.21
N HIS A 138 3.48 -9.50 -6.65
CA HIS A 138 4.13 -9.32 -5.36
C HIS A 138 5.43 -10.12 -5.27
N ALA A 139 6.37 -9.63 -4.45
CA ALA A 139 7.56 -10.38 -4.10
C ALA A 139 7.18 -11.47 -3.07
N SER A 140 7.71 -12.69 -3.19
CA SER A 140 7.32 -13.79 -2.31
C SER A 140 7.96 -13.71 -0.91
N THR A 141 9.07 -12.97 -0.79
CA THR A 141 9.79 -12.74 0.47
C THR A 141 9.82 -11.24 0.80
N ASP A 142 8.73 -10.53 0.53
CA ASP A 142 8.59 -9.10 0.75
C ASP A 142 8.67 -8.75 2.25
N GLU A 143 9.72 -8.02 2.62
CA GLU A 143 10.10 -7.62 3.97
C GLU A 143 9.55 -6.24 4.39
N ILE A 144 8.89 -5.52 3.48
CA ILE A 144 8.33 -4.18 3.73
C ILE A 144 6.81 -4.18 3.65
N VAL A 145 6.25 -4.75 2.59
CA VAL A 145 4.81 -4.88 2.35
C VAL A 145 4.49 -6.37 2.34
N ASN A 146 4.17 -6.92 3.49
CA ASN A 146 3.95 -8.36 3.65
C ASN A 146 2.94 -8.92 2.62
N THR A 147 3.28 -10.02 1.97
CA THR A 147 2.50 -10.65 0.90
C THR A 147 1.08 -11.10 1.29
N PRO A 148 0.82 -11.65 2.50
CA PRO A 148 -0.51 -12.20 2.84
C PRO A 148 -1.68 -11.22 2.78
N GLN A 149 -1.46 -9.93 3.03
CA GLN A 149 -2.52 -8.93 2.90
C GLN A 149 -2.86 -8.64 1.44
N ALA A 150 -1.88 -8.70 0.54
CA ALA A 150 -2.10 -8.56 -0.90
C ALA A 150 -2.81 -9.79 -1.48
N GLU A 151 -2.52 -10.99 -1.00
CA GLU A 151 -3.30 -12.20 -1.35
C GLU A 151 -4.76 -12.11 -0.87
N THR A 152 -5.00 -11.42 0.25
CA THR A 152 -6.36 -11.17 0.74
C THR A 152 -7.12 -10.25 -0.22
N LEU A 153 -6.46 -9.23 -0.77
CA LEU A 153 -7.03 -8.40 -1.83
C LEU A 153 -7.37 -9.23 -3.07
N HIS A 154 -6.44 -10.07 -3.53
CA HIS A 154 -6.66 -10.96 -4.68
C HIS A 154 -7.92 -11.83 -4.48
N ARG A 155 -8.06 -12.48 -3.31
CA ARG A 155 -9.26 -13.27 -3.00
C ARG A 155 -10.54 -12.43 -3.00
N ALA A 156 -10.49 -11.21 -2.49
CA ALA A 156 -11.65 -10.30 -2.48
C ALA A 156 -12.04 -9.89 -3.92
N TYR A 157 -11.07 -9.60 -4.77
CA TYR A 157 -11.28 -9.30 -6.19
C TYR A 157 -11.85 -10.48 -6.96
N CYS A 158 -11.33 -11.70 -6.76
CA CYS A 158 -11.90 -12.89 -7.37
C CYS A 158 -13.34 -13.15 -6.92
N ALA A 159 -13.63 -13.01 -5.61
CA ALA A 159 -14.99 -13.15 -5.09
C ALA A 159 -15.96 -12.10 -5.66
N ALA A 160 -15.45 -10.93 -6.04
CA ALA A 160 -16.22 -9.87 -6.68
C ALA A 160 -16.30 -9.97 -8.21
N GLY A 161 -15.69 -10.99 -8.83
CA GLY A 161 -15.71 -11.19 -10.28
C GLY A 161 -14.77 -10.28 -11.07
N VAL A 162 -13.76 -9.68 -10.42
CA VAL A 162 -12.70 -8.93 -11.11
C VAL A 162 -11.89 -9.91 -11.96
N ARG A 163 -11.62 -9.53 -13.22
CA ARG A 163 -10.71 -10.29 -14.09
C ARG A 163 -9.27 -9.98 -13.72
N GLU A 164 -8.79 -10.64 -12.67
CA GLU A 164 -7.45 -10.41 -12.13
C GLU A 164 -6.48 -11.55 -12.51
N GLN A 165 -5.28 -11.15 -12.92
CA GLN A 165 -4.09 -11.98 -12.88
C GLN A 165 -3.26 -11.61 -11.65
N TRP A 166 -3.03 -12.57 -10.77
CA TRP A 166 -2.11 -12.49 -9.64
C TRP A 166 -0.80 -13.24 -9.96
N THR A 167 0.35 -12.67 -9.63
CA THR A 167 1.66 -13.35 -9.82
C THR A 167 2.63 -13.04 -8.68
N THR A 168 3.31 -14.05 -8.18
CA THR A 168 4.38 -13.90 -7.19
C THR A 168 5.74 -14.17 -7.82
N TYR A 169 6.73 -13.34 -7.48
CA TYR A 169 8.12 -13.51 -7.92
C TYR A 169 9.02 -13.81 -6.73
N VAL A 170 10.00 -14.71 -6.91
CA VAL A 170 11.04 -14.96 -5.89
C VAL A 170 11.97 -13.75 -5.84
N ALA A 171 11.68 -12.86 -4.90
CA ALA A 171 12.35 -11.57 -4.70
C ALA A 171 11.94 -10.98 -3.33
N GLU A 172 12.74 -10.03 -2.87
CA GLU A 172 12.47 -9.08 -1.77
C GLU A 172 11.69 -7.85 -2.29
N HIS A 173 11.30 -6.93 -1.39
CA HIS A 173 10.46 -5.79 -1.75
C HIS A 173 11.06 -4.95 -2.88
N ALA A 174 12.33 -4.54 -2.75
CA ALA A 174 12.97 -3.67 -3.75
C ALA A 174 13.27 -4.42 -5.07
N THR A 175 13.72 -5.67 -4.99
CA THR A 175 14.05 -6.50 -6.16
C THR A 175 12.79 -6.97 -6.91
N GLY A 176 11.64 -7.03 -6.23
CA GLY A 176 10.34 -7.33 -6.84
C GLY A 176 9.90 -6.32 -7.91
N ILE A 177 10.39 -5.06 -7.85
CA ILE A 177 10.20 -4.08 -8.93
C ILE A 177 10.73 -4.66 -10.24
N LEU A 178 11.98 -5.13 -10.23
CA LEU A 178 12.68 -5.63 -11.41
C LEU A 178 12.11 -6.96 -11.87
N ALA A 179 11.80 -7.85 -10.91
CA ALA A 179 11.29 -9.19 -11.21
C ALA A 179 9.97 -9.17 -12.00
N GLY A 180 9.06 -8.25 -11.68
CA GLY A 180 7.76 -8.15 -12.35
C GLY A 180 7.69 -7.15 -13.51
N ASN A 181 8.72 -6.34 -13.76
CA ASN A 181 8.63 -5.20 -14.68
C ASN A 181 8.35 -5.61 -16.14
N ALA A 182 9.02 -6.67 -16.61
CA ALA A 182 8.85 -7.15 -17.98
C ALA A 182 7.42 -7.65 -18.22
N ASP A 183 6.89 -8.45 -17.30
CA ASP A 183 5.53 -8.98 -17.38
C ASP A 183 4.48 -7.87 -17.25
N ALA A 184 4.70 -6.91 -16.34
CA ALA A 184 3.83 -5.74 -16.20
C ALA A 184 3.74 -4.93 -17.49
N HIS A 185 4.89 -4.64 -18.11
CA HIS A 185 4.94 -3.92 -19.37
C HIS A 185 4.25 -4.70 -20.50
N GLN A 186 4.53 -5.99 -20.65
CA GLN A 186 3.88 -6.83 -21.65
C GLN A 186 2.37 -6.89 -21.44
N TRP A 187 1.92 -7.03 -20.19
CA TRP A 187 0.50 -7.07 -19.86
C TRP A 187 -0.20 -5.78 -20.28
N ILE A 188 0.41 -4.61 -20.01
CA ILE A 188 -0.08 -3.29 -20.42
C ILE A 188 -0.22 -3.20 -21.94
N VAL A 189 0.83 -3.55 -22.69
CA VAL A 189 0.80 -3.52 -24.17
C VAL A 189 -0.36 -4.36 -24.72
N LYS A 190 -0.57 -5.56 -24.18
CA LYS A 190 -1.68 -6.43 -24.57
C LYS A 190 -3.06 -5.82 -24.29
N ARG A 191 -3.21 -5.05 -23.20
CA ARG A 191 -4.47 -4.32 -22.92
C ARG A 191 -4.75 -3.26 -23.98
N PHE A 192 -3.74 -2.47 -24.33
CA PHE A 192 -3.87 -1.44 -25.36
C PHE A 192 -4.12 -2.02 -26.75
N ASN A 193 -3.62 -3.23 -27.03
CA ASN A 193 -3.91 -3.96 -28.27
C ASN A 193 -5.29 -4.64 -28.30
N GLY A 194 -6.09 -4.53 -27.23
CA GLY A 194 -7.43 -5.14 -27.16
C GLY A 194 -7.43 -6.66 -26.97
N GLU A 195 -6.30 -7.25 -26.58
CA GLU A 195 -6.24 -8.69 -26.30
C GLU A 195 -7.01 -9.02 -25.02
N THR A 196 -7.60 -10.21 -24.90
CA THR A 196 -8.26 -10.64 -23.66
C THR A 196 -7.26 -10.76 -22.50
N ALA A 197 -7.61 -10.31 -21.28
CA ALA A 197 -6.69 -10.40 -20.14
C ALA A 197 -6.56 -11.86 -19.71
N PRO A 198 -5.37 -12.37 -19.36
CA PRO A 198 -5.32 -13.58 -18.54
C PRO A 198 -5.97 -13.32 -17.17
N ALA A 199 -6.41 -14.37 -16.49
CA ALA A 199 -6.89 -14.32 -15.12
C ALA A 199 -6.62 -15.65 -14.42
N ASN A 200 -6.40 -15.59 -13.11
CA ASN A 200 -6.31 -16.75 -12.22
C ASN A 200 -7.17 -16.58 -10.96
N CYS A 201 -8.14 -15.67 -11.02
CA CYS A 201 -9.48 -15.96 -10.54
C CYS A 201 -10.12 -17.04 -11.43
#